data_AF-A0A963PVG9-F1
#
_entry.id   AF-A0A963PVG9-F1
#
_cell.length_a   1.000
_cell.length_b   1.000
_cell.length_c   1.000
_cell.angle_alpha   90.00
_cell.angle_beta   90.00
_cell.angle_gamma   90.00
#
_symmetry.space_group_name_H-M   'P 1'
#
loop_
_entity.id
_entity.type
_entity.pdbx_description
1 polymer ?
#
loop_
_entity_poly.entity_id
_entity_poly.type
_entity_poly.pdbx_seq_one_letter_code
_entity_poly.pdbx_strand_id
1 'polypeptide(L)'
;ADSSSLITTASKGAEVKSVMSLLNSTGFSVVSLASTGIRTPKDLEGKSFAVSPGDPLGQLFRALAAHNKLDMNKIRFVQVDPAAKVVSVLEKKVDALLGGADDQYFLIKYKGQEPAALRYADHGANIVGMTILTTTSTIKNKPDLVRRFVKASVRSWEEAKKNPNAAVDAAMKVKPDLNRQSTLDQMMVDFELLDSPNSKGRIGMGAQADWEQTISLLKQYRDLDTKEPWTTFHTNEFLPK
;
A
#
# COMPACT_ATOMS: atom_id res chain seq x y z
N ALA A 1 9.62 -1.23 -1.93
CA ALA A 1 9.25 -2.26 -0.93
C ALA A 1 8.22 -1.70 0.03
N ASP A 2 7.36 -2.56 0.54
CA ASP A 2 6.41 -2.22 1.60
C ASP A 2 7.14 -1.74 2.87
N SER A 3 6.65 -0.66 3.48
CA SER A 3 7.29 -0.05 4.65
C SER A 3 7.24 -0.95 5.89
N SER A 4 6.17 -1.74 6.05
CA SER A 4 6.02 -2.66 7.19
C SER A 4 7.10 -3.73 7.14
N SER A 5 7.30 -4.29 5.94
CA SER A 5 8.32 -5.30 5.69
C SER A 5 9.72 -4.74 5.97
N LEU A 6 10.01 -3.51 5.50
CA LEU A 6 11.26 -2.81 5.82
C LEU A 6 11.46 -2.65 7.33
N ILE A 7 10.46 -2.14 8.06
CA ILE A 7 10.54 -1.89 9.50
C ILE A 7 10.76 -3.19 10.27
N THR A 8 10.00 -4.25 9.95
CA THR A 8 10.14 -5.57 10.59
C THR A 8 11.52 -6.16 10.33
N THR A 9 12.03 -6.10 9.09
CA THR A 9 13.33 -6.64 8.74
C THR A 9 14.48 -5.86 9.37
N ALA A 10 14.42 -4.52 9.37
CA ALA A 10 15.41 -3.67 10.03
C ALA A 10 15.42 -3.87 11.56
N SER A 11 14.24 -4.01 12.19
CA SER A 11 14.14 -4.30 13.63
C SER A 11 14.73 -5.65 14.02
N LYS A 12 14.88 -6.57 13.07
CA LYS A 12 15.56 -7.87 13.24
C LYS A 12 17.07 -7.82 12.94
N GLY A 13 17.63 -6.62 12.80
CA GLY A 13 19.07 -6.39 12.62
C GLY A 13 19.54 -6.33 11.17
N ALA A 14 18.64 -6.40 10.18
CA ALA A 14 19.04 -6.22 8.79
C ALA A 14 19.46 -4.77 8.52
N GLU A 15 20.59 -4.61 7.84
CA GLU A 15 21.19 -3.30 7.54
C GLU A 15 20.54 -2.62 6.32
N VAL A 16 19.24 -2.33 6.41
CA VAL A 16 18.43 -1.69 5.35
C VAL A 16 17.75 -0.42 5.85
N LYS A 17 17.61 0.58 4.98
CA LYS A 17 16.95 1.86 5.28
C LYS A 17 16.24 2.42 4.05
N SER A 18 15.05 2.98 4.25
CA SER A 18 14.32 3.73 3.22
C SER A 18 15.00 5.07 2.95
N VAL A 19 15.18 5.39 1.67
CA VAL A 19 15.74 6.66 1.18
C VAL A 19 14.71 7.51 0.42
N MET A 20 13.49 6.98 0.24
CA MET A 20 12.35 7.69 -0.33
C MET A 20 11.06 7.02 0.17
N SER A 21 10.16 7.82 0.74
CA SER A 21 8.80 7.41 1.09
C SER A 21 7.89 7.69 -0.10
N LEU A 22 7.48 6.64 -0.83
CA LEU A 22 6.82 6.80 -2.12
C LEU A 22 5.31 6.93 -1.99
N LEU A 23 4.63 5.89 -1.47
CA LEU A 23 3.20 5.96 -1.19
C LEU A 23 3.04 6.24 0.30
N ASN A 24 2.69 7.48 0.66
CA ASN A 24 2.51 7.88 2.06
C ASN A 24 1.10 7.58 2.61
N SER A 25 0.21 7.10 1.75
CA SER A 25 -1.02 6.43 2.15
C SER A 25 -1.07 5.00 1.60
N THR A 26 -1.61 4.06 2.38
CA THR A 26 -1.75 2.67 1.95
C THR A 26 -2.90 2.49 0.95
N GLY A 27 -2.67 1.69 -0.09
CA GLY A 27 -3.71 1.22 -1.01
C GLY A 27 -4.59 0.09 -0.44
N PHE A 28 -4.25 -0.42 0.75
CA PHE A 28 -4.94 -1.54 1.39
C PHE A 28 -6.43 -1.23 1.58
N SER A 29 -7.26 -2.19 1.16
CA SER A 29 -8.70 -2.03 1.05
C SER A 29 -9.42 -3.37 1.26
N VAL A 30 -10.65 -3.29 1.74
CA VAL A 30 -11.64 -4.36 1.50
C VAL A 30 -12.23 -4.13 0.12
N VAL A 31 -12.00 -5.05 -0.81
CA VAL A 31 -12.48 -4.94 -2.19
C VAL A 31 -13.61 -5.95 -2.40
N SER A 32 -14.74 -5.47 -2.91
CA SER A 32 -15.97 -6.25 -3.10
C SER A 32 -16.62 -5.92 -4.44
N LEU A 33 -17.71 -6.61 -4.79
CA LEU A 33 -18.61 -6.13 -5.84
C LEU A 33 -19.52 -5.05 -5.27
N ALA A 34 -19.84 -4.00 -6.05
CA ALA A 34 -20.75 -2.94 -5.62
C ALA A 34 -22.13 -3.48 -5.20
N SER A 35 -22.58 -4.57 -5.84
CA SER A 35 -23.85 -5.26 -5.51
C SER A 35 -23.90 -5.88 -4.11
N THR A 36 -22.77 -6.01 -3.41
CA THR A 36 -22.72 -6.55 -2.03
C THR A 36 -23.30 -5.59 -1.00
N GLY A 37 -23.40 -4.30 -1.36
CA GLY A 37 -23.90 -3.24 -0.49
C GLY A 37 -22.92 -2.79 0.59
N ILE A 38 -21.65 -3.24 0.55
CA ILE A 38 -20.62 -2.81 1.51
C ILE A 38 -20.23 -1.37 1.20
N ARG A 39 -20.61 -0.42 2.07
CA ARG A 39 -20.35 1.02 1.89
C ARG A 39 -19.65 1.66 3.07
N THR A 40 -19.84 1.11 4.26
CA THR A 40 -19.29 1.60 5.52
C THR A 40 -18.57 0.48 6.26
N PRO A 41 -17.69 0.79 7.22
CA PRO A 41 -17.01 -0.25 8.00
C PRO A 41 -17.99 -1.19 8.72
N LYS A 42 -19.17 -0.71 9.14
CA LYS A 42 -20.14 -1.55 9.86
C LYS A 42 -20.77 -2.62 8.96
N ASP A 43 -20.88 -2.36 7.66
CA ASP A 43 -21.40 -3.31 6.66
C ASP A 43 -20.48 -4.54 6.46
N LEU A 44 -19.26 -4.49 7.00
CA LEU A 44 -18.33 -5.61 7.01
C LEU A 44 -18.77 -6.73 7.97
N GLU A 45 -19.54 -6.41 9.02
CA GLU A 45 -20.10 -7.42 9.92
C GLU A 45 -21.11 -8.31 9.19
N GLY A 46 -21.00 -9.62 9.39
CA GLY A 46 -21.84 -10.63 8.72
C GLY A 46 -21.33 -11.02 7.32
N LYS A 47 -20.22 -10.43 6.85
CA LYS A 47 -19.64 -10.72 5.53
C LYS A 47 -18.48 -11.69 5.61
N SER A 48 -18.14 -12.27 4.47
CA SER A 48 -17.04 -13.21 4.30
C SER A 48 -15.96 -12.70 3.36
N PHE A 49 -14.69 -12.81 3.76
CA PHE A 49 -13.55 -12.22 3.07
C PHE A 49 -12.53 -13.28 2.64
N ALA A 50 -12.16 -13.28 1.36
CA ALA A 50 -10.99 -14.01 0.90
C ALA A 50 -9.70 -13.33 1.39
N VAL A 51 -8.86 -14.11 2.06
CA VAL A 51 -7.55 -13.71 2.58
C VAL A 51 -6.51 -14.76 2.24
N SER A 52 -5.24 -14.39 2.28
CA SER A 52 -4.14 -15.34 2.08
C SER A 52 -3.29 -15.47 3.35
N PRO A 53 -2.73 -16.66 3.61
CA PRO A 53 -1.86 -16.85 4.77
C PRO A 53 -0.67 -15.88 4.77
N GLY A 54 -0.40 -15.26 5.92
CA GLY A 54 0.73 -14.33 6.08
C GLY A 54 0.52 -12.93 5.46
N ASP A 55 -0.64 -12.66 4.86
CA ASP A 55 -0.90 -11.39 4.17
C ASP A 55 -0.89 -10.20 5.16
N PRO A 56 -0.06 -9.15 4.93
CA PRO A 56 -0.10 -7.93 5.73
C PRO A 56 -1.48 -7.25 5.74
N LEU A 57 -2.32 -7.44 4.73
CA LEU A 57 -3.67 -6.86 4.70
C LEU A 57 -4.53 -7.29 5.89
N GLY A 58 -4.48 -8.57 6.28
CA GLY A 58 -5.29 -9.12 7.38
C GLY A 58 -4.85 -8.62 8.75
N GLN A 59 -3.55 -8.40 8.94
CA GLN A 59 -3.05 -7.91 10.22
C GLN A 59 -3.38 -6.43 10.42
N LEU A 60 -3.32 -5.60 9.37
CA LEU A 60 -3.72 -4.19 9.45
C LEU A 60 -5.26 -4.04 9.50
N PHE A 61 -6.02 -5.01 8.99
CA PHE A 61 -7.48 -5.03 9.14
C PHE A 61 -7.91 -4.99 10.61
N ARG A 62 -7.13 -5.55 11.54
CA ARG A 62 -7.40 -5.47 12.98
C ARG A 62 -7.40 -4.02 13.50
N ALA A 63 -6.53 -3.17 12.96
CA ALA A 63 -6.51 -1.74 13.28
C ALA A 63 -7.77 -1.04 12.78
N LEU A 64 -8.20 -1.34 11.55
CA LEU A 64 -9.45 -0.82 10.99
C LEU A 64 -10.64 -1.26 11.84
N ALA A 65 -10.71 -2.54 12.18
CA ALA A 65 -11.77 -3.10 12.99
C ALA A 65 -11.84 -2.45 14.39
N ALA A 66 -10.70 -2.27 15.05
CA ALA A 66 -10.62 -1.62 16.35
C ALA A 66 -11.06 -0.15 16.27
N HIS A 67 -10.55 0.61 15.30
CA HIS A 67 -10.91 2.02 15.10
C HIS A 67 -12.42 2.21 14.89
N ASN A 68 -13.04 1.30 14.13
CA ASN A 68 -14.46 1.38 13.76
C ASN A 68 -15.38 0.53 14.64
N LYS A 69 -14.86 -0.05 15.74
CA LYS A 69 -15.62 -0.86 16.71
C LYS A 69 -16.39 -2.01 16.05
N LEU A 70 -15.72 -2.73 15.15
CA LEU A 70 -16.28 -3.90 14.47
C LEU A 70 -16.21 -5.14 15.36
N ASP A 71 -17.28 -5.92 15.36
CA ASP A 71 -17.30 -7.25 15.94
C ASP A 71 -16.68 -8.25 14.96
N MET A 72 -15.40 -8.54 15.19
CA MET A 72 -14.61 -9.47 14.39
C MET A 72 -15.21 -10.88 14.34
N ASN A 73 -15.99 -11.30 15.35
CA ASN A 73 -16.62 -12.63 15.35
C ASN A 73 -17.74 -12.76 14.31
N LYS A 74 -18.27 -11.62 13.82
CA LYS A 74 -19.26 -11.59 12.75
C LYS A 74 -18.62 -11.59 11.36
N ILE A 75 -17.29 -11.51 11.26
CA ILE A 75 -16.59 -11.47 9.98
C ILE A 75 -15.93 -12.82 9.72
N ARG A 76 -16.27 -13.46 8.60
CA ARG A 76 -15.74 -14.77 8.25
C ARG A 76 -14.56 -14.66 7.29
N PHE A 77 -13.35 -14.95 7.76
CA PHE A 77 -12.18 -15.04 6.89
C PHE A 77 -12.06 -16.42 6.23
N VAL A 78 -11.90 -16.44 4.92
CA VAL A 78 -11.71 -17.65 4.12
C VAL A 78 -10.31 -17.62 3.52
N GLN A 79 -9.47 -18.57 3.91
CA GLN A 79 -8.11 -18.68 3.42
C GLN A 79 -8.10 -19.25 2.01
N VAL A 80 -7.47 -18.54 1.08
CA VAL A 80 -7.28 -18.94 -0.32
C VAL A 80 -5.91 -18.51 -0.81
N ASP A 81 -5.43 -19.18 -1.86
CA ASP A 81 -4.22 -18.75 -2.56
C ASP A 81 -4.37 -17.32 -3.10
N PRO A 82 -3.30 -16.50 -3.14
CA PRO A 82 -3.38 -15.11 -3.60
C PRO A 82 -4.05 -14.94 -4.97
N ALA A 83 -3.74 -15.85 -5.91
CA ALA A 83 -4.33 -15.83 -7.26
C ALA A 83 -5.84 -16.16 -7.27
N ALA A 84 -6.35 -16.83 -6.25
CA ALA A 84 -7.75 -17.21 -6.14
C ALA A 84 -8.64 -16.14 -5.47
N LYS A 85 -8.06 -15.10 -4.84
CA LYS A 85 -8.83 -14.05 -4.14
C LYS A 85 -9.85 -13.36 -5.05
N VAL A 86 -9.41 -12.88 -6.21
CA VAL A 86 -10.28 -12.19 -7.18
C VAL A 86 -11.37 -13.11 -7.71
N VAL A 87 -11.01 -14.34 -8.10
CA VAL A 87 -11.97 -15.34 -8.60
C VAL A 87 -13.03 -15.67 -7.55
N SER A 88 -12.65 -15.79 -6.27
CA SER A 88 -13.58 -16.09 -5.18
C SER A 88 -14.66 -15.02 -5.02
N VAL A 89 -14.32 -13.74 -5.23
CA VAL A 89 -15.28 -12.62 -5.22
C VAL A 89 -16.16 -12.64 -6.47
N LEU A 90 -15.56 -12.82 -7.66
CA LEU A 90 -16.29 -12.86 -8.93
C LEU A 90 -17.32 -14.01 -8.98
N GLU A 91 -16.97 -15.18 -8.43
CA GLU A 91 -17.84 -16.35 -8.33
C GLU A 91 -18.79 -16.29 -7.12
N LYS A 92 -18.77 -15.20 -6.34
CA LYS A 92 -19.61 -14.99 -5.15
C LYS A 92 -19.47 -16.09 -4.09
N LYS A 93 -18.29 -16.74 -4.03
CA LYS A 93 -17.93 -17.69 -2.96
C LYS A 93 -17.67 -16.96 -1.63
N VAL A 94 -17.27 -15.70 -1.73
CA VAL A 94 -17.10 -14.75 -0.62
C VAL A 94 -17.68 -13.39 -1.02
N ASP A 95 -17.98 -12.54 -0.04
CA ASP A 95 -18.53 -11.20 -0.26
C ASP A 95 -17.46 -10.19 -0.69
N ALA A 96 -16.24 -10.34 -0.17
CA ALA A 96 -15.14 -9.44 -0.48
C ALA A 96 -13.78 -10.17 -0.41
N LEU A 97 -12.71 -9.45 -0.73
CA LEU A 97 -11.34 -9.86 -0.48
C LEU A 97 -10.60 -8.74 0.24
N LEU A 98 -9.53 -9.09 0.94
CA LEU A 98 -8.54 -8.08 1.35
C LEU A 98 -7.50 -7.93 0.23
N GLY A 99 -7.34 -6.69 -0.26
CA GLY A 99 -6.53 -6.36 -1.44
C GLY A 99 -6.23 -4.87 -1.54
N GLY A 100 -5.87 -4.40 -2.72
CA GLY A 100 -5.58 -2.99 -3.03
C GLY A 100 -6.67 -2.32 -3.87
N ALA A 101 -6.94 -1.04 -3.59
CA ALA A 101 -7.75 -0.18 -4.46
C ALA A 101 -7.07 0.13 -5.80
N ASP A 102 -5.74 0.00 -5.82
CA ASP A 102 -4.82 0.18 -6.94
C ASP A 102 -4.55 -1.11 -7.72
N ASP A 103 -5.06 -2.27 -7.28
CA ASP A 103 -4.80 -3.56 -7.96
C ASP A 103 -6.07 -4.41 -8.09
N GLN A 104 -6.49 -5.13 -7.04
CA GLN A 104 -7.61 -6.07 -7.11
C GLN A 104 -8.92 -5.41 -7.51
N TYR A 105 -9.13 -4.14 -7.17
CA TYR A 105 -10.26 -3.35 -7.67
C TYR A 105 -10.30 -3.37 -9.20
N PHE A 106 -9.18 -3.08 -9.87
CA PHE A 106 -9.12 -3.04 -11.32
C PHE A 106 -9.13 -4.42 -11.96
N LEU A 107 -8.56 -5.44 -11.31
CA LEU A 107 -8.70 -6.82 -11.78
C LEU A 107 -10.17 -7.24 -11.87
N ILE A 108 -11.01 -6.83 -10.91
CA ILE A 108 -12.46 -7.06 -10.96
C ILE A 108 -13.12 -6.21 -12.05
N LYS A 109 -12.79 -4.90 -12.11
CA LYS A 109 -13.35 -3.96 -13.11
C LYS A 109 -13.15 -4.46 -14.54
N TYR A 110 -11.92 -4.85 -14.88
CA TYR A 110 -11.56 -5.31 -16.22
C TYR A 110 -11.96 -6.76 -16.52
N LYS A 111 -12.56 -7.46 -15.55
CA LYS A 111 -13.32 -8.70 -15.76
C LYS A 111 -14.82 -8.44 -16.01
N GLY A 112 -15.21 -7.17 -16.18
CA GLY A 112 -16.57 -6.78 -16.56
C GLY A 112 -17.56 -6.72 -15.39
N GLN A 113 -17.06 -6.63 -14.16
CA GLN A 113 -17.88 -6.44 -12.96
C GLN A 113 -17.67 -5.04 -12.38
N GLU A 114 -18.63 -4.57 -11.59
CA GLU A 114 -18.52 -3.29 -10.90
C GLU A 114 -17.96 -3.49 -9.48
N PRO A 115 -16.69 -3.13 -9.22
CA PRO A 115 -16.11 -3.24 -7.89
C PRO A 115 -16.45 -2.05 -6.98
N ALA A 116 -16.35 -2.29 -5.68
CA ALA A 116 -16.32 -1.28 -4.63
C ALA A 116 -15.09 -1.52 -3.73
N ALA A 117 -14.53 -0.45 -3.17
CA ALA A 117 -13.40 -0.52 -2.26
C ALA A 117 -13.65 0.32 -1.00
N LEU A 118 -13.38 -0.27 0.16
CA LEU A 118 -13.33 0.42 1.44
C LEU A 118 -11.86 0.51 1.86
N ARG A 119 -11.26 1.70 1.68
CA ARG A 119 -9.83 1.94 1.91
C ARG A 119 -9.54 2.02 3.39
N TYR A 120 -8.43 1.41 3.81
CA TYR A 120 -8.07 1.39 5.23
C TYR A 120 -7.67 2.77 5.74
N ALA A 121 -6.99 3.55 4.89
CA ALA A 121 -6.54 4.89 5.22
C ALA A 121 -7.71 5.83 5.60
N ASP A 122 -8.86 5.67 4.96
CA ASP A 122 -10.07 6.49 5.19
C ASP A 122 -10.80 6.11 6.49
N HIS A 123 -10.42 4.98 7.08
CA HIS A 123 -11.09 4.37 8.23
C HIS A 123 -10.13 4.09 9.39
N GLY A 124 -9.13 4.96 9.56
CA GLY A 124 -8.26 5.01 10.75
C GLY A 124 -7.12 4.00 10.75
N ALA A 125 -6.87 3.31 9.63
CA ALA A 125 -5.79 2.34 9.49
C ALA A 125 -4.86 2.70 8.32
N ASN A 126 -4.24 3.88 8.41
CA ASN A 126 -3.22 4.31 7.44
C ASN A 126 -1.80 3.93 7.89
N ILE A 127 -1.00 3.43 6.95
CA ILE A 127 0.44 3.25 7.09
C ILE A 127 1.12 3.87 5.86
N VAL A 128 2.42 4.16 5.97
CA VAL A 128 3.27 4.36 4.79
C VAL A 128 3.19 3.08 3.96
N GLY A 129 2.80 3.17 2.70
CA GLY A 129 2.68 2.01 1.81
C GLY A 129 4.04 1.58 1.28
N MET A 130 4.47 2.19 0.18
CA MET A 130 5.67 1.80 -0.57
C MET A 130 6.82 2.78 -0.37
N THR A 131 8.03 2.24 -0.36
CA THR A 131 9.29 2.97 -0.18
C THR A 131 10.33 2.51 -1.20
N ILE A 132 11.33 3.34 -1.46
CA ILE A 132 12.60 2.92 -2.06
C ILE A 132 13.60 2.77 -0.92
N LEU A 133 14.25 1.61 -0.85
CA LEU A 133 15.24 1.29 0.18
C LEU A 133 16.55 0.84 -0.43
N THR A 134 17.60 0.89 0.37
CA THR A 134 18.91 0.31 0.07
C THR A 134 19.59 -0.12 1.37
N THR A 135 20.80 -0.69 1.27
CA THR A 135 21.59 -1.04 2.45
C THR A 135 22.24 0.18 3.09
N THR A 136 22.45 0.15 4.41
CA THR A 136 23.18 1.22 5.12
C THR A 136 24.61 1.38 4.60
N SER A 137 25.25 0.27 4.20
CA SER A 137 26.55 0.26 3.53
C SER A 137 26.53 1.05 2.21
N THR A 138 25.48 0.90 1.38
CA THR A 138 25.35 1.68 0.14
C THR A 138 25.17 3.17 0.42
N ILE A 139 24.38 3.52 1.44
CA ILE A 139 24.19 4.90 1.88
C ILE A 139 25.55 5.52 2.28
N LYS A 140 26.33 4.81 3.09
CA LYS A 140 27.63 5.28 3.59
C LYS A 140 28.70 5.37 2.49
N ASN A 141 28.81 4.33 1.66
CA ASN A 141 29.94 4.17 0.74
C ASN A 141 29.67 4.78 -0.64
N LYS A 142 28.40 4.99 -1.01
CA LYS A 142 27.99 5.53 -2.32
C LYS A 142 26.87 6.57 -2.21
N PRO A 143 26.99 7.61 -1.36
CA PRO A 143 25.91 8.58 -1.13
C PRO A 143 25.49 9.36 -2.40
N ASP A 144 26.44 9.66 -3.29
CA ASP A 144 26.12 10.32 -4.58
C ASP A 144 25.24 9.43 -5.48
N LEU A 145 25.52 8.12 -5.52
CA LEU A 145 24.70 7.16 -6.25
C LEU A 145 23.25 7.16 -5.74
N VAL A 146 23.08 7.10 -4.42
CA VAL A 146 21.75 7.14 -3.79
C VAL A 146 21.03 8.44 -4.12
N ARG A 147 21.72 9.59 -4.01
CA ARG A 147 21.17 10.91 -4.33
C ARG A 147 20.69 11.01 -5.76
N ARG A 148 21.51 10.57 -6.72
CA ARG A 148 21.15 10.58 -8.15
C ARG A 148 19.98 9.68 -8.45
N PHE A 149 19.93 8.49 -7.83
CA PHE A 149 18.82 7.54 -7.99
C PHE A 149 17.50 8.11 -7.43
N VAL A 150 17.51 8.66 -6.22
CA VAL A 150 16.33 9.27 -5.60
C VAL A 150 15.86 10.47 -6.42
N LYS A 151 16.77 11.36 -6.86
CA LYS A 151 16.42 12.49 -7.74
C LYS A 151 15.77 12.04 -9.04
N ALA A 152 16.31 11.01 -9.70
CA ALA A 152 15.72 10.47 -10.93
C ALA A 152 14.34 9.85 -10.68
N SER A 153 14.17 9.17 -9.54
CA SER A 153 12.90 8.53 -9.15
C SER A 153 11.82 9.57 -8.85
N VAL A 154 12.12 10.62 -8.08
CA VAL A 154 11.18 11.72 -7.83
C VAL A 154 10.75 12.36 -9.15
N ARG A 155 11.71 12.67 -10.03
CA ARG A 155 11.42 13.24 -11.35
C ARG A 155 10.52 12.31 -12.20
N SER A 156 10.72 10.99 -12.15
CA SER A 156 9.88 10.08 -12.95
C SER A 156 8.42 10.13 -12.52
N TRP A 157 8.15 10.20 -11.22
CA TRP A 157 6.80 10.32 -10.68
C TRP A 157 6.17 11.69 -10.96
N GLU A 158 6.96 12.76 -10.90
CA GLU A 158 6.50 14.10 -11.30
C GLU A 158 6.11 14.15 -12.79
N GLU A 159 6.93 13.59 -13.67
CA GLU A 159 6.62 13.53 -15.11
C GLU A 159 5.45 12.59 -15.41
N ALA A 160 5.33 11.47 -14.69
CA ALA A 160 4.18 10.58 -14.80
C ALA A 160 2.86 11.30 -14.41
N LYS A 161 2.86 12.12 -13.35
CA LYS A 161 1.69 12.93 -12.98
C LYS A 161 1.34 13.96 -14.05
N LYS A 162 2.33 14.59 -14.68
CA LYS A 162 2.12 15.58 -15.77
C LYS A 162 1.58 14.93 -17.04
N ASN A 163 2.08 13.74 -17.38
CA ASN A 163 1.65 13.00 -18.57
C ASN A 163 1.47 11.50 -18.28
N PRO A 164 0.31 11.13 -17.69
CA PRO A 164 0.01 9.74 -17.36
C PRO A 164 0.06 8.81 -18.58
N ASN A 165 -0.44 9.27 -19.73
CA ASN A 165 -0.43 8.47 -20.96
C ASN A 165 1.00 8.12 -21.42
N ALA A 166 1.93 9.08 -21.38
CA ALA A 166 3.32 8.81 -21.75
C ALA A 166 4.00 7.83 -20.78
N ALA A 167 3.69 7.90 -19.49
CA ALA A 167 4.18 6.93 -18.50
C ALA A 167 3.65 5.52 -18.77
N VAL A 168 2.36 5.38 -19.10
CA VAL A 168 1.79 4.10 -19.52
C VAL A 168 2.45 3.61 -20.82
N ASP A 169 2.62 4.45 -21.82
CA ASP A 169 3.27 4.06 -23.08
C ASP A 169 4.71 3.58 -22.84
N ALA A 170 5.44 4.20 -21.91
CA ALA A 170 6.75 3.72 -21.48
C ALA A 170 6.69 2.36 -20.78
N ALA A 171 5.70 2.13 -19.91
CA ALA A 171 5.48 0.83 -19.26
C ALA A 171 5.15 -0.27 -20.28
N MET A 172 4.29 0.01 -21.26
CA MET A 172 3.90 -0.92 -22.33
C MET A 172 5.09 -1.36 -23.19
N LYS A 173 6.06 -0.47 -23.43
CA LYS A 173 7.30 -0.83 -24.16
C LYS A 173 8.13 -1.89 -23.43
N VAL A 174 8.08 -1.91 -22.10
CA VAL A 174 8.82 -2.87 -21.26
C VAL A 174 7.99 -4.13 -20.99
N LYS A 175 6.66 -3.98 -20.85
CA LYS A 175 5.71 -5.06 -20.63
C LYS A 175 4.53 -4.93 -21.59
N PRO A 176 4.64 -5.45 -22.82
CA PRO A 176 3.63 -5.26 -23.86
C PRO A 176 2.30 -5.96 -23.55
N ASP A 177 2.29 -6.95 -22.66
CA ASP A 177 1.09 -7.72 -22.29
C ASP A 177 0.20 -7.02 -21.24
N LEU A 178 0.59 -5.83 -20.76
CA LEU A 178 -0.23 -5.06 -19.83
C LEU A 178 -1.52 -4.59 -20.49
N ASN A 179 -2.61 -4.52 -19.72
CA ASN A 179 -3.81 -3.83 -20.17
C ASN A 179 -3.61 -2.32 -20.01
N ARG A 180 -3.51 -1.59 -21.13
CA ARG A 180 -3.21 -0.15 -21.14
C ARG A 180 -4.14 0.67 -20.25
N GLN A 181 -5.46 0.44 -20.34
CA GLN A 181 -6.43 1.23 -19.58
C GLN A 181 -6.42 0.86 -18.10
N SER A 182 -6.26 -0.42 -17.77
CA SER A 182 -6.04 -0.86 -16.39
C SER A 182 -4.79 -0.23 -15.79
N THR A 183 -3.66 -0.24 -16.51
CA THR A 183 -2.42 0.38 -16.03
C THR A 183 -2.58 1.88 -15.80
N LEU A 184 -3.30 2.58 -16.69
CA LEU A 184 -3.62 4.00 -16.49
C LEU A 184 -4.45 4.20 -15.22
N ASP A 185 -5.57 3.48 -15.08
CA ASP A 185 -6.46 3.67 -13.94
C ASP A 185 -5.78 3.34 -12.60
N GLN A 186 -4.97 2.27 -12.53
CA GLN A 186 -4.17 1.91 -11.35
C GLN A 186 -3.21 3.05 -10.97
N MET A 187 -2.50 3.59 -11.96
CA MET A 187 -1.57 4.69 -11.75
C MET A 187 -2.26 5.97 -11.29
N MET A 188 -3.50 6.22 -11.72
CA MET A 188 -4.28 7.35 -11.21
C MET A 188 -4.56 7.21 -9.72
N VAL A 189 -4.85 5.99 -9.23
CA VAL A 189 -4.98 5.72 -7.78
C VAL A 189 -3.64 5.92 -7.08
N ASP A 190 -2.55 5.38 -7.63
CA ASP A 190 -1.21 5.55 -7.05
C ASP A 190 -0.82 7.03 -6.88
N PHE A 191 -1.21 7.90 -7.81
CA PHE A 191 -0.94 9.34 -7.67
C PHE A 191 -1.62 9.99 -6.46
N GLU A 192 -2.77 9.46 -6.04
CA GLU A 192 -3.43 9.87 -4.79
C GLU A 192 -2.69 9.30 -3.57
N LEU A 193 -2.17 8.07 -3.67
CA LEU A 193 -1.44 7.39 -2.59
C LEU A 193 -0.06 7.99 -2.31
N LEU A 194 0.52 8.76 -3.25
CA LEU A 194 1.77 9.49 -3.05
C LEU A 194 1.69 10.46 -1.86
N ASP A 195 0.52 11.04 -1.63
CA ASP A 195 0.31 12.07 -0.64
C ASP A 195 -0.29 11.50 0.66
N SER A 196 0.09 12.12 1.77
CA SER A 196 -0.62 12.07 3.05
C SER A 196 -0.96 13.50 3.48
N PRO A 197 -1.80 13.70 4.52
CA PRO A 197 -1.98 15.03 5.12
C PRO A 197 -0.65 15.70 5.54
N ASN A 198 0.38 14.92 5.86
CA ASN A 198 1.67 15.41 6.36
C ASN A 198 2.76 15.59 5.27
N SER A 199 2.51 15.11 4.04
CA SER A 199 3.49 15.10 2.94
C SER A 199 2.95 15.62 1.61
N LYS A 200 1.73 16.18 1.59
CA LYS A 200 1.02 16.61 0.39
C LYS A 200 1.88 17.44 -0.57
N GLY A 201 1.97 16.99 -1.83
CA GLY A 201 2.71 17.64 -2.90
C GLY A 201 4.22 17.44 -2.84
N ARG A 202 4.74 16.64 -1.89
CA ARG A 202 6.17 16.41 -1.68
C ARG A 202 6.51 14.95 -1.97
N ILE A 203 6.53 14.61 -3.26
CA ILE A 203 6.82 13.24 -3.72
C ILE A 203 8.14 12.75 -3.13
N GLY A 204 8.11 11.59 -2.48
CA GLY A 204 9.28 10.98 -1.87
C GLY A 204 9.54 11.35 -0.40
N MET A 205 8.90 12.41 0.11
CA MET A 205 9.05 12.87 1.48
C MET A 205 8.41 11.88 2.46
N GLY A 206 9.19 11.35 3.40
CA GLY A 206 8.63 10.69 4.58
C GLY A 206 8.42 11.68 5.71
N ALA A 207 7.17 11.93 6.06
CA ALA A 207 6.85 12.75 7.22
C ALA A 207 6.97 11.94 8.52
N GLN A 208 7.53 12.55 9.56
CA GLN A 208 7.69 11.91 10.87
C GLN A 208 6.38 11.30 11.39
N ALA A 209 5.28 12.07 11.33
CA ALA A 209 3.97 11.64 11.82
C ALA A 209 3.47 10.36 11.11
N ASP A 210 3.66 10.24 9.79
CA ASP A 210 3.21 9.06 9.03
C ASP A 210 4.02 7.81 9.42
N TRP A 211 5.34 7.97 9.58
CA TRP A 211 6.22 6.87 9.98
C TRP A 211 6.01 6.45 11.44
N GLU A 212 5.81 7.40 12.35
CA GLU A 212 5.51 7.11 13.76
C GLU A 212 4.15 6.42 13.91
N GLN A 213 3.12 6.89 13.18
CA GLN A 213 1.84 6.20 13.10
C GLN A 213 2.00 4.78 12.57
N THR A 214 2.79 4.60 11.51
CA THR A 214 3.07 3.28 10.95
C THR A 214 3.70 2.36 11.98
N ILE A 215 4.76 2.80 12.66
CA ILE A 215 5.44 2.02 13.71
C ILE A 215 4.48 1.70 14.85
N SER A 216 3.63 2.64 15.28
CA SER A 216 2.63 2.43 16.33
C SER A 216 1.64 1.33 15.96
N LEU A 217 1.08 1.38 14.75
CA LEU A 217 0.16 0.35 14.26
C LEU A 217 0.85 -1.01 14.14
N LEU A 218 2.11 -1.05 13.71
CA LEU A 218 2.86 -2.31 13.65
C LEU A 218 3.16 -2.88 15.04
N LYS A 219 3.48 -2.05 16.03
CA LYS A 219 3.64 -2.49 17.43
C LYS A 219 2.36 -3.10 17.97
N GLN A 220 1.23 -2.46 17.70
CA GLN A 220 -0.06 -2.86 18.27
C GLN A 220 -0.68 -4.08 17.58
N TYR A 221 -0.50 -4.24 16.26
CA TYR A 221 -1.25 -5.22 15.48
C TYR A 221 -0.39 -6.22 14.71
N ARG A 222 0.94 -6.10 14.75
CA ARG A 222 1.91 -6.92 13.99
C ARG A 222 3.08 -7.43 14.82
N ASP A 223 2.95 -7.42 16.15
CA ASP A 223 3.96 -7.93 17.08
C ASP A 223 5.37 -7.34 16.85
N LEU A 224 5.43 -6.10 16.35
CA LEU A 224 6.69 -5.41 16.15
C LEU A 224 7.26 -5.00 17.52
N ASP A 225 8.39 -5.58 17.89
CA ASP A 225 9.16 -5.17 19.06
C ASP A 225 10.36 -4.31 18.63
N THR A 226 10.27 -3.01 18.87
CA THR A 226 11.37 -2.07 18.62
C THR A 226 11.22 -0.82 19.47
N LYS A 227 12.33 -0.27 19.93
CA LYS A 227 12.39 1.05 20.60
C LYS A 227 13.03 2.12 19.71
N GLU A 228 13.39 1.75 18.48
CA GLU A 228 14.07 2.61 17.53
C GLU A 228 13.16 3.76 17.05
N PRO A 229 13.71 4.98 16.87
CA PRO A 229 12.98 6.09 16.28
C PRO A 229 12.72 5.86 14.78
N TRP A 230 11.79 6.61 14.20
CA TRP A 230 11.46 6.49 12.77
C TRP A 230 12.66 6.71 11.84
N THR A 231 13.62 7.55 12.26
CA THR A 231 14.87 7.84 11.54
C THR A 231 15.80 6.64 11.40
N THR A 232 15.59 5.59 12.20
CA THR A 232 16.27 4.30 12.02
C THR A 232 15.79 3.62 10.73
N PHE A 233 14.52 3.82 10.34
CA PHE A 233 13.91 3.15 9.19
C PHE A 233 13.90 4.00 7.92
N HIS A 234 13.92 5.32 8.03
CA HIS A 234 13.83 6.23 6.88
C HIS A 234 14.76 7.45 7.01
N THR A 235 15.23 7.96 5.87
CA THR A 235 15.92 9.25 5.75
C THR A 235 15.43 10.04 4.53
N ASN A 236 15.25 11.35 4.71
CA ASN A 236 14.92 12.30 3.65
C ASN A 236 16.17 12.96 3.02
N GLU A 237 17.38 12.61 3.46
CA GLU A 237 18.64 13.27 3.09
C GLU A 237 18.88 13.31 1.56
N PHE A 238 18.34 12.34 0.82
CA PHE A 238 18.60 12.15 -0.61
C PHE A 238 17.57 12.80 -1.53
N LEU A 239 16.51 13.41 -0.97
CA LEU A 239 15.50 14.08 -1.76
C LEU A 239 16.06 15.31 -2.47
N PRO A 240 15.52 15.66 -3.66
CA PRO A 240 15.85 16.93 -4.31
C PRO A 240 15.44 18.10 -3.41
N LYS A 241 16.23 19.17 -3.46
CA LYS A 241 15.93 20.44 -2.80
C LYS A 241 14.91 21.24 -3.60
#